data_AF-R9MAE2-F1
#
_entry.id   AF-R9MAE2-F1
#
_cell.length_a   1.000
_cell.length_b   1.000
_cell.length_c   1.000
_cell.angle_alpha   90.00
_cell.angle_beta   90.00
_cell.angle_gamma   90.00
#
_symmetry.space_group_name_H-M   'P 1'
#
loop_
_entity.id
_entity.type
_entity.pdbx_description
1 polymer ?
#
loop_
_entity_poly.entity_id
_entity_poly.type
_entity_poly.pdbx_seq_one_letter_code
_entity_poly.pdbx_strand_id
1 'polypeptide(L)'
;MPFPVFKYHPDPFKTKIFKRRDAAVVCPCCEKETFVTYEGPFYSVEEVENLCPGCIASGAAAKKFDGAFQDSESADEVSDPEKLEELTCRTPGYCGWQQEYWRAHCDDYCAFLGCVGWRELEEMGLTAEVSEDPGLDAWFKENLTGLSNGGSLQGYLFQCLHCGKHLLHIDCD
;
A
#
# COMPACT_ATOMS: atom_id res chain seq x y z
N MET A 1 -20.30 5.94 12.37
CA MET A 1 -19.22 5.01 12.75
C MET A 1 -17.89 5.69 12.47
N PRO A 2 -16.85 5.49 13.29
CA PRO A 2 -15.53 6.02 12.99
C PRO A 2 -14.97 5.37 11.71
N PHE A 3 -14.08 6.09 11.02
CA PHE A 3 -13.36 5.57 9.87
C PHE A 3 -12.42 4.43 10.31
N PRO A 4 -12.32 3.32 9.57
CA PRO A 4 -11.43 2.22 9.94
C PRO A 4 -9.96 2.66 9.89
N VAL A 5 -9.15 2.10 10.78
CA VAL A 5 -7.70 2.27 10.80
C VAL A 5 -7.07 1.03 10.22
N PHE A 6 -6.14 1.20 9.28
CA PHE A 6 -5.44 0.09 8.63
C PHE A 6 -4.01 0.05 9.13
N LYS A 7 -3.58 -1.12 9.62
CA LYS A 7 -2.27 -1.30 10.24
C LYS A 7 -1.12 -0.98 9.27
N TYR A 8 -1.21 -1.52 8.05
CA TYR A 8 -0.13 -1.40 7.07
C TYR A 8 -0.35 -0.26 6.05
N HIS A 9 -1.50 0.41 6.05
CA HIS A 9 -1.74 1.57 5.17
C HIS A 9 -2.46 2.67 5.97
N PRO A 10 -1.74 3.37 6.87
CA PRO A 10 -2.35 4.23 7.88
C PRO A 10 -3.10 5.45 7.32
N ASP A 11 -2.63 6.02 6.21
CA ASP A 11 -3.19 7.25 5.62
C ASP A 11 -3.67 7.08 4.17
N PRO A 12 -4.70 6.25 3.91
CA PRO A 12 -5.14 5.89 2.56
C PRO A 12 -5.74 7.07 1.76
N PHE A 13 -6.15 8.14 2.43
CA PHE A 13 -6.54 9.39 1.75
C PHE A 13 -5.32 10.19 1.26
N LYS A 14 -4.21 10.18 2.00
CA LYS A 14 -2.98 10.90 1.63
C LYS A 14 -2.34 10.26 0.40
N THR A 15 -2.38 8.93 0.33
CA THR A 15 -1.91 8.14 -0.81
C THR A 15 -2.90 8.12 -1.98
N LYS A 16 -4.07 8.74 -1.80
CA LYS A 16 -5.16 8.86 -2.80
C LYS A 16 -5.80 7.52 -3.20
N ILE A 17 -5.50 6.44 -2.48
CA ILE A 17 -6.14 5.13 -2.71
C ILE A 17 -7.61 5.14 -2.29
N PHE A 18 -7.95 5.99 -1.33
CA PHE A 18 -9.32 6.35 -1.03
C PHE A 18 -9.65 7.75 -1.54
N LYS A 19 -10.77 7.83 -2.25
CA LYS A 19 -11.33 9.10 -2.73
C LYS A 19 -12.67 9.36 -2.08
N ARG A 20 -12.88 10.63 -1.70
CA ARG A 20 -14.21 11.12 -1.34
C ARG A 20 -14.99 11.39 -2.61
N ARG A 21 -16.25 10.98 -2.62
CA ARG A 21 -17.20 11.21 -3.72
C ARG A 21 -18.15 12.34 -3.35
N ASP A 22 -18.55 13.12 -4.36
CA ASP A 22 -19.52 14.21 -4.19
C ASP A 22 -20.95 13.67 -3.99
N ALA A 23 -21.24 12.49 -4.53
CA ALA A 23 -22.49 11.77 -4.37
C ALA A 23 -22.24 10.42 -3.71
N ALA A 24 -23.23 9.94 -2.94
CA ALA A 24 -23.19 8.60 -2.38
C ALA A 24 -23.20 7.57 -3.50
N VAL A 25 -22.34 6.55 -3.37
CA VAL A 25 -22.33 5.38 -4.25
C VAL A 25 -22.60 4.12 -3.42
N VAL A 26 -23.11 3.07 -4.06
CA VAL A 26 -23.42 1.81 -3.39
C VAL A 26 -22.20 0.90 -3.42
N CYS A 27 -21.76 0.43 -2.25
CA CYS A 27 -20.70 -0.56 -2.17
C CYS A 27 -21.20 -1.92 -2.67
N PRO A 28 -20.55 -2.57 -3.67
CA PRO A 28 -21.02 -3.85 -4.19
C PRO A 28 -20.87 -4.99 -3.17
N CYS A 29 -20.06 -4.82 -2.12
CA CYS A 29 -19.90 -5.83 -1.08
C CYS A 29 -21.10 -5.86 -0.11
N CYS A 30 -21.39 -4.72 0.55
CA CYS A 30 -22.40 -4.65 1.61
C CYS A 30 -23.70 -3.96 1.22
N GLU A 31 -23.83 -3.47 -0.02
CA GLU A 31 -25.02 -2.80 -0.57
C GLU A 31 -25.42 -1.52 0.18
N LYS A 32 -24.52 -0.97 1.00
CA LYS A 32 -24.70 0.30 1.70
C LYS A 32 -24.11 1.45 0.91
N GLU A 33 -24.73 2.62 1.06
CA GLU A 33 -24.22 3.88 0.55
C GLU A 33 -22.92 4.29 1.27
N THR A 34 -21.96 4.80 0.50
CA THR A 34 -20.69 5.35 0.98
C THR A 34 -20.34 6.60 0.19
N PHE A 35 -19.67 7.54 0.85
CA PHE A 35 -19.04 8.70 0.21
C PHE A 35 -17.53 8.50 0.02
N VAL A 36 -17.02 7.32 0.35
CA VAL A 36 -15.60 6.97 0.20
C VAL A 36 -15.49 5.68 -0.59
N THR A 37 -14.69 5.71 -1.64
CA THR A 37 -14.42 4.56 -2.51
C THR A 37 -12.94 4.25 -2.54
N TYR A 38 -12.66 2.97 -2.74
CA TYR A 38 -11.34 2.45 -3.05
C TYR A 38 -11.08 2.46 -4.56
N GLU A 39 -9.87 2.87 -4.95
CA GLU A 39 -9.46 3.03 -6.35
C GLU A 39 -8.62 1.86 -6.89
N GLY A 40 -8.44 0.79 -6.10
CA GLY A 40 -7.61 -0.35 -6.49
C GLY A 40 -6.20 -0.27 -5.90
N PRO A 41 -5.39 -1.33 -6.04
CA PRO A 41 -5.69 -2.56 -6.77
C PRO A 41 -6.62 -3.51 -5.99
N PHE A 42 -7.43 -4.28 -6.70
CA PHE A 42 -8.19 -5.40 -6.14
C PHE A 42 -8.15 -6.56 -7.14
N TYR A 43 -7.39 -7.60 -6.80
CA TYR A 43 -7.17 -8.77 -7.65
C TYR A 43 -8.30 -9.77 -7.39
N SER A 44 -9.29 -9.78 -8.28
CA SER A 44 -10.40 -10.73 -8.29
C SER A 44 -10.74 -11.14 -9.72
N VAL A 45 -11.48 -12.24 -9.88
CA VAL A 45 -11.97 -12.68 -11.21
C VAL A 45 -12.94 -11.66 -11.81
N GLU A 46 -13.79 -11.07 -10.97
CA GLU A 46 -14.71 -10.02 -11.36
C GLU A 46 -14.06 -8.64 -11.22
N GLU A 47 -14.44 -7.70 -12.09
CA GLU A 47 -14.05 -6.30 -11.95
C GLU A 47 -14.95 -5.63 -10.90
N VAL A 48 -14.37 -5.31 -9.73
CA VAL A 48 -15.11 -4.78 -8.58
C VAL A 48 -14.61 -3.39 -8.22
N GLU A 49 -15.48 -2.39 -8.39
CA GLU A 49 -15.19 -1.00 -8.06
C GLU A 49 -16.04 -0.51 -6.87
N ASN A 50 -15.73 0.69 -6.36
CA ASN A 50 -16.53 1.38 -5.35
C ASN A 50 -16.65 0.65 -3.99
N LEU A 51 -15.66 -0.19 -3.66
CA LEU A 51 -15.57 -0.83 -2.35
C LEU A 51 -15.46 0.23 -1.25
N CYS A 52 -16.28 0.09 -0.21
CA CYS A 52 -16.21 0.98 0.94
C CYS A 52 -15.11 0.56 1.93
N PRO A 53 -14.50 1.49 2.67
CA PRO A 53 -13.44 1.19 3.63
C PRO A 53 -13.82 0.15 4.68
N GLY A 54 -15.10 0.11 5.09
CA GLY A 54 -15.57 -0.85 6.08
C GLY A 54 -15.52 -2.30 5.59
N CYS A 55 -15.80 -2.55 4.31
CA CYS A 55 -15.74 -3.89 3.73
C CYS A 55 -14.31 -4.39 3.52
N ILE A 56 -13.37 -3.45 3.30
CA ILE A 56 -11.93 -3.74 3.25
C ILE A 56 -11.47 -4.12 4.65
N ALA A 57 -11.68 -3.22 5.63
CA ALA A 57 -11.20 -3.42 7.00
C ALA A 57 -11.73 -4.71 7.67
N SER A 58 -12.95 -5.12 7.32
CA SER A 58 -13.54 -6.35 7.87
C SER A 58 -13.17 -7.63 7.09
N GLY A 59 -12.47 -7.53 5.96
CA GLY A 59 -12.21 -8.64 5.04
C GLY A 59 -13.45 -9.14 4.28
N ALA A 60 -14.57 -8.42 4.35
CA ALA A 60 -15.83 -8.86 3.74
C ALA A 60 -15.76 -8.79 2.20
N ALA A 61 -15.07 -7.78 1.66
CA ALA A 61 -14.86 -7.64 0.22
C ALA A 61 -14.01 -8.77 -0.33
N ALA A 62 -12.82 -9.00 0.26
CA ALA A 62 -11.92 -10.10 -0.10
C ALA A 62 -12.65 -11.45 -0.09
N LYS A 63 -13.39 -11.73 1.01
CA LYS A 63 -14.17 -12.97 1.13
C LYS A 63 -15.31 -13.11 0.12
N LYS A 64 -16.03 -12.03 -0.19
CA LYS A 64 -17.20 -12.09 -1.09
C LYS A 64 -16.78 -12.34 -2.53
N PHE A 65 -15.68 -11.72 -2.96
CA PHE A 65 -15.24 -11.72 -4.36
C PHE A 65 -14.06 -12.65 -4.62
N ASP A 66 -13.65 -13.44 -3.62
CA ASP A 66 -12.47 -14.32 -3.68
C ASP A 66 -11.24 -13.57 -4.22
N GLY A 67 -10.98 -12.40 -3.63
CA GLY A 67 -9.99 -11.45 -4.12
C GLY A 67 -9.09 -10.90 -3.03
N ALA A 68 -8.01 -10.24 -3.45
CA ALA A 68 -7.00 -9.68 -2.57
C ALA A 68 -6.68 -8.22 -2.94
N PHE A 69 -6.32 -7.42 -1.95
CA PHE A 69 -5.89 -6.03 -2.12
C PHE A 69 -4.37 -5.89 -2.34
N GLN A 70 -3.63 -6.95 -2.05
CA GLN A 70 -2.20 -7.10 -2.30
C GLN A 70 -1.95 -8.54 -2.75
N ASP A 71 -1.11 -8.71 -3.77
CA ASP A 71 -0.65 -10.04 -4.18
C ASP A 71 0.29 -10.63 -3.12
N SER A 72 -0.03 -11.82 -2.63
CA SER A 72 0.74 -12.51 -1.59
C SER A 72 2.14 -12.94 -2.06
N GLU A 73 2.31 -13.18 -3.36
CA GLU A 73 3.62 -13.53 -3.94
C GLU A 73 4.50 -12.28 -4.13
N SER A 74 3.90 -11.10 -4.09
CA SER A 74 4.56 -9.81 -4.23
C SER A 74 4.67 -9.10 -2.87
N ALA A 75 5.12 -9.83 -1.86
CA ALA A 75 5.39 -9.29 -0.53
C ALA A 75 6.60 -10.00 0.09
N ASP A 76 7.33 -9.30 0.97
CA ASP A 76 8.37 -9.93 1.79
C ASP A 76 7.74 -11.05 2.66
N GLU A 77 8.48 -12.13 2.88
CA GLU A 77 8.01 -13.23 3.73
C GLU A 77 7.99 -12.82 5.22
N VAL A 78 6.93 -13.22 5.92
CA VAL A 78 6.81 -13.12 7.38
C VAL A 78 6.39 -14.46 7.95
N SER A 79 6.78 -14.75 9.19
CA SER A 79 6.54 -16.07 9.80
C SER A 79 5.07 -16.36 10.15
N ASP A 80 4.27 -15.30 10.32
CA ASP A 80 2.90 -15.38 10.80
C ASP A 80 1.89 -15.23 9.65
N PRO A 81 1.14 -16.29 9.30
CA PRO A 81 0.18 -16.24 8.20
C PRO A 81 -1.00 -15.29 8.47
N GLU A 82 -1.31 -14.96 9.73
CA GLU A 82 -2.36 -13.98 10.05
C GLU A 82 -1.96 -12.57 9.63
N LYS A 83 -0.65 -12.25 9.62
CA LYS A 83 -0.14 -10.96 9.13
C LYS A 83 -0.28 -10.85 7.62
N LEU A 84 -0.05 -11.94 6.90
CA LEU A 84 -0.24 -12.00 5.46
C LEU A 84 -1.73 -11.87 5.11
N GLU A 85 -2.62 -12.53 5.84
CA GLU A 85 -4.07 -12.37 5.66
C GLU A 85 -4.56 -10.94 5.96
N GLU A 86 -4.05 -10.30 7.02
CA GLU A 86 -4.35 -8.88 7.31
C GLU A 86 -3.90 -7.98 6.15
N LEU A 87 -2.71 -8.25 5.58
CA LEU A 87 -2.19 -7.50 4.44
C LEU A 87 -3.06 -7.70 3.19
N THR A 88 -3.29 -8.94 2.78
CA THR A 88 -3.94 -9.23 1.49
C THR A 88 -5.45 -9.07 1.52
N CYS A 89 -6.11 -9.34 2.65
CA CYS A 89 -7.58 -9.33 2.72
C CYS A 89 -8.15 -8.08 3.39
N ARG A 90 -7.38 -7.41 4.24
CA ARG A 90 -7.90 -6.36 5.15
C ARG A 90 -7.21 -5.01 5.06
N THR A 91 -6.14 -4.90 4.28
CA THR A 91 -5.40 -3.65 4.05
C THR A 91 -5.64 -3.15 2.62
N PRO A 92 -5.99 -1.87 2.41
CA PRO A 92 -6.04 -1.32 1.05
C PRO A 92 -4.63 -1.31 0.45
N GLY A 93 -4.52 -1.72 -0.81
CA GLY A 93 -3.28 -1.72 -1.57
C GLY A 93 -2.72 -0.33 -1.83
N TYR A 94 -1.72 -0.24 -2.69
CA TYR A 94 -1.28 1.00 -3.34
C TYR A 94 -1.14 0.75 -4.84
N CYS A 95 -0.99 1.79 -5.64
CA CYS A 95 -0.77 1.64 -7.08
C CYS A 95 0.72 1.84 -7.41
N GLY A 96 1.31 0.85 -8.07
CA GLY A 96 2.65 0.90 -8.64
C GLY A 96 2.64 1.18 -10.15
N TRP A 97 3.82 1.37 -10.75
CA TRP A 97 3.99 1.27 -12.20
C TRP A 97 3.99 -0.19 -12.64
N GLN A 98 4.63 -1.04 -11.83
CA GLN A 98 4.65 -2.49 -11.99
C GLN A 98 3.84 -3.16 -10.87
N GLN A 99 3.93 -4.49 -10.79
CA GLN A 99 3.33 -5.24 -9.70
C GLN A 99 3.83 -4.70 -8.36
N GLU A 100 2.88 -4.29 -7.51
CA GLU A 100 3.17 -3.70 -6.22
C GLU A 100 3.84 -4.71 -5.30
N TYR A 101 4.90 -4.27 -4.62
CA TYR A 101 5.65 -5.09 -3.69
C TYR A 101 5.55 -4.56 -2.25
N TRP A 102 5.10 -5.39 -1.31
CA TRP A 102 4.98 -4.98 0.09
C TRP A 102 6.20 -5.35 0.93
N ARG A 103 6.83 -4.36 1.57
CA ARG A 103 8.04 -4.59 2.37
C ARG A 103 7.72 -5.04 3.80
N ALA A 104 8.59 -5.88 4.37
CA ALA A 104 8.53 -6.33 5.76
C ALA A 104 9.85 -6.07 6.50
N HIS A 105 9.76 -5.88 7.81
CA HIS A 105 10.91 -5.71 8.69
C HIS A 105 10.54 -6.09 10.12
N CYS A 106 11.49 -6.65 10.87
CA CYS A 106 11.22 -7.21 12.21
C CYS A 106 10.09 -8.27 12.20
N ASP A 107 10.06 -9.11 11.16
CA ASP A 107 9.07 -10.19 10.99
C ASP A 107 7.61 -9.68 11.00
N ASP A 108 7.37 -8.47 10.48
CA ASP A 108 6.05 -7.87 10.32
C ASP A 108 6.04 -6.95 9.10
N TYR A 109 4.87 -6.76 8.48
CA TYR A 109 4.74 -5.87 7.34
C TYR A 109 4.90 -4.41 7.77
N CYS A 110 5.58 -3.64 6.91
CA CYS A 110 5.76 -2.22 7.15
C CYS A 110 4.51 -1.43 6.75
N ALA A 111 4.33 -0.28 7.38
CA ALA A 111 3.30 0.68 6.99
C ALA A 111 3.72 1.43 5.72
N PHE A 112 2.89 1.39 4.68
CA PHE A 112 3.04 2.18 3.48
C PHE A 112 2.69 3.65 3.75
N LEU A 113 3.66 4.54 3.53
CA LEU A 113 3.54 5.97 3.79
C LEU A 113 3.23 6.81 2.55
N GLY A 114 3.37 6.23 1.36
CA GLY A 114 3.09 6.87 0.08
C GLY A 114 4.26 6.88 -0.91
N CYS A 115 3.98 7.44 -2.07
CA CYS A 115 4.95 7.68 -3.14
C CYS A 115 5.91 8.83 -2.76
N VAL A 116 7.21 8.64 -3.00
CA VAL A 116 8.28 9.59 -2.70
C VAL A 116 9.26 9.71 -3.87
N GLY A 117 9.80 10.92 -4.08
CA GLY A 117 10.98 11.15 -4.88
C GLY A 117 12.20 11.43 -3.99
N TRP A 118 13.37 11.66 -4.62
CA TRP A 118 14.60 11.96 -3.89
C TRP A 118 14.47 13.24 -3.05
N ARG A 119 13.84 14.27 -3.59
CA ARG A 119 13.62 15.54 -2.88
C ARG A 119 12.79 15.34 -1.62
N GLU A 120 11.71 14.58 -1.69
CA GLU A 120 10.89 14.30 -0.51
C GLU A 120 11.68 13.51 0.55
N LEU A 121 12.53 12.57 0.13
CA LEU A 121 13.43 11.83 1.04
C LEU A 121 14.46 12.76 1.70
N GLU A 122 14.98 13.75 0.98
CA GLU A 122 15.89 14.78 1.53
C GLU A 122 15.18 15.66 2.56
N GLU A 123 13.98 16.14 2.25
CA GLU A 123 13.16 16.95 3.16
C GLU A 123 12.79 16.19 4.44
N MET A 124 12.60 14.88 4.33
CA MET A 124 12.33 13.98 5.46
C MET A 124 13.61 13.57 6.22
N GLY A 125 14.80 13.84 5.69
CA GLY A 125 16.08 13.44 6.28
C GLY A 125 16.35 11.93 6.23
N LEU A 126 15.72 11.21 5.29
CA LEU A 126 15.75 9.75 5.21
C LEU A 126 16.78 9.20 4.22
N THR A 127 17.42 10.06 3.42
CA THR A 127 18.32 9.64 2.33
C THR A 127 19.43 8.69 2.77
N ALA A 128 20.07 8.95 3.92
CA ALA A 128 21.10 8.07 4.45
C ALA A 128 20.54 6.68 4.84
N GLU A 129 19.40 6.65 5.51
CA GLU A 129 18.76 5.41 5.99
C GLU A 129 18.31 4.52 4.83
N VAL A 130 17.61 5.11 3.85
CA VAL A 130 17.08 4.34 2.70
C VAL A 130 18.19 3.90 1.74
N SER A 131 19.32 4.62 1.69
CA SER A 131 20.51 4.19 0.92
C SER A 131 21.14 2.93 1.50
N GLU A 132 20.95 2.67 2.78
CA GLU A 132 21.42 1.47 3.49
C GLU A 132 20.39 0.33 3.49
N ASP A 133 19.27 0.45 2.77
CA ASP A 133 18.28 -0.63 2.63
C ASP A 133 18.95 -1.84 1.94
N PRO A 134 19.10 -2.98 2.64
CA PRO A 134 19.75 -4.16 2.07
C PRO A 134 18.93 -4.79 0.94
N GLY A 135 17.61 -4.57 0.90
CA GLY A 135 16.70 -5.14 -0.11
C GLY A 135 16.65 -4.37 -1.42
N LEU A 136 17.32 -3.22 -1.52
CA LEU A 136 17.43 -2.50 -2.79
C LEU A 136 18.50 -3.13 -3.69
N ASP A 137 18.15 -3.33 -4.96
CA ASP A 137 19.08 -3.73 -6.01
C ASP A 137 20.22 -2.71 -6.18
N ALA A 138 21.38 -3.18 -6.64
CA ALA A 138 22.56 -2.35 -6.85
C ALA A 138 22.30 -1.19 -7.81
N TRP A 139 21.54 -1.43 -8.89
CA TRP A 139 21.20 -0.40 -9.86
C TRP A 139 20.34 0.70 -9.23
N PHE A 140 19.34 0.32 -8.44
CA PHE A 140 18.49 1.32 -7.76
C PHE A 140 19.27 2.13 -6.74
N LYS A 141 20.19 1.51 -5.97
CA LYS A 141 21.05 2.22 -5.02
C LYS A 141 21.90 3.30 -5.68
N GLU A 142 22.43 3.02 -6.87
CA GLU A 142 23.22 3.99 -7.64
C GLU A 142 22.36 5.11 -8.26
N ASN A 143 21.05 4.89 -8.44
CA ASN A 143 20.14 5.80 -9.14
C ASN A 143 19.08 6.44 -8.23
N LEU A 144 19.22 6.38 -6.89
CA LEU A 144 18.25 6.95 -5.94
C LEU A 144 17.98 8.44 -6.16
N THR A 145 18.98 9.20 -6.61
CA THR A 145 18.84 10.64 -6.89
C THR A 145 17.95 10.93 -8.09
N GLY A 146 17.67 9.93 -8.93
CA GLY A 146 16.73 10.02 -10.05
C GLY A 146 15.27 9.82 -9.65
N LEU A 147 14.97 9.45 -8.41
CA LEU A 147 13.60 9.22 -7.95
C LEU A 147 12.77 10.51 -8.03
N SER A 148 11.59 10.40 -8.62
CA SER A 148 10.63 11.51 -8.72
C SER A 148 9.23 11.02 -8.40
N ASN A 149 8.53 11.74 -7.52
CA ASN A 149 7.13 11.45 -7.21
C ASN A 149 6.23 11.71 -8.43
N GLY A 150 5.60 10.67 -8.96
CA GLY A 150 4.85 10.65 -10.21
C GLY A 150 5.72 10.60 -11.48
N GLY A 151 7.03 10.30 -11.36
CA GLY A 151 7.92 10.15 -12.50
C GLY A 151 8.18 8.68 -12.89
N SER A 152 8.94 8.48 -13.97
CA SER A 152 9.32 7.16 -14.50
C SER A 152 10.15 6.30 -13.54
N LEU A 153 10.81 6.89 -12.54
CA LEU A 153 11.48 6.16 -11.47
C LEU A 153 10.85 6.59 -10.15
N GLN A 154 10.06 5.70 -9.55
CA GLN A 154 9.20 6.02 -8.42
C GLN A 154 9.62 5.23 -7.17
N GLY A 155 9.74 5.92 -6.03
CA GLY A 155 9.94 5.28 -4.74
C GLY A 155 8.63 5.13 -3.96
N TYR A 156 8.45 4.00 -3.28
CA TYR A 156 7.34 3.72 -2.38
C TYR A 156 7.90 3.55 -0.97
N LEU A 157 7.54 4.46 -0.07
CA LEU A 157 8.12 4.53 1.26
C LEU A 157 7.34 3.65 2.24
N PHE A 158 8.08 2.82 2.96
CA PHE A 158 7.57 1.95 4.01
C PHE A 158 8.25 2.26 5.33
N GLN A 159 7.54 2.08 6.44
CA GLN A 159 8.08 2.23 7.79
C GLN A 159 7.79 1.00 8.66
N CYS A 160 8.82 0.45 9.28
CA CYS A 160 8.69 -0.65 10.23
C CYS A 160 7.90 -0.21 11.47
N LEU A 161 6.84 -0.96 11.80
CA LEU A 161 5.98 -0.70 12.94
C LEU A 161 6.65 -0.95 14.30
N HIS A 162 7.77 -1.67 14.32
CA HIS A 162 8.47 -2.08 15.55
C HIS A 162 9.65 -1.17 15.90
N CYS A 163 10.50 -0.86 14.93
CA CYS A 163 11.71 -0.07 15.15
C CYS A 163 11.70 1.31 14.49
N GLY A 164 10.70 1.62 13.66
CA GLY A 164 10.60 2.89 12.94
C GLY A 164 11.52 3.01 11.72
N LYS A 165 12.30 1.97 11.39
CA LYS A 165 13.19 1.96 10.22
C LYS A 165 12.41 2.15 8.92
N HIS A 166 12.93 2.95 8.01
CA HIS A 166 12.33 3.14 6.69
C HIS A 166 12.95 2.21 5.63
N LEU A 167 12.10 1.71 4.73
CA LEU A 167 12.47 0.88 3.58
C LEU A 167 11.86 1.45 2.31
N LEU A 168 12.46 1.14 1.17
CA LEU A 168 11.98 1.58 -0.14
C LEU A 168 11.67 0.40 -1.05
N HIS A 169 10.50 0.38 -1.66
CA HIS A 169 10.33 -0.29 -2.93
C HIS A 169 10.50 0.72 -4.06
N ILE A 170 11.07 0.32 -5.20
CA ILE A 170 11.31 1.19 -6.35
C ILE A 170 10.93 0.42 -7.60
N ASP A 171 10.16 1.06 -8.48
CA ASP A 171 9.84 0.55 -9.81
C ASP A 171 9.93 1.66 -10.87
N CYS A 172 9.73 1.26 -12.13
CA CYS A 172 9.72 2.15 -13.28
C CYS A 172 8.66 1.78 -14.31
N ASP A 173 8.22 2.76 -15.11
CA ASP A 173 7.21 2.61 -16.17
C ASP A 173 7.72 1.96 -17.48
#